data_AF-D0NNT6-F1
#
_entry.id   AF-D0NNT6-F1
#
_cell.length_a   1.000
_cell.length_b   1.000
_cell.length_c   1.000
_cell.angle_alpha   90.00
_cell.angle_beta   90.00
_cell.angle_gamma   90.00
#
_symmetry.space_group_name_H-M   'P 1'
#
loop_
_entity.id
_entity.type
_entity.pdbx_description
1 polymer ?
#
loop_
_entity_poly.entity_id
_entity_poly.type
_entity_poly.pdbx_seq_one_letter_code
_entity_poly.pdbx_strand_id
1 'polypeptide(L)'
;MTPIANNTRADAARVMKAAEGEEPWFGPYYCGAGAHSVFGRIIVDAHYRASLYAGINISGINAEVMPGQWEYQVGPCTGIESGDHLWMSRYILLRVCEDFGVNVSWDPKPIPGDWNGAGCHTNYSTKAMREEGGMAKIIEAIEKMKLKHKEHIAAYGTGNERRLTGRHETASMDTFSYGVANRGASIRIPRVAEAEGKGYFEDRRPASNMDPYVVTGRIIKTTILDEA
;
A
#
# COMPACT_ATOMS: atom_id res chain seq x y z
N MET A 1 -47.76 4.83 11.50
CA MET A 1 -47.81 3.47 10.93
C MET A 1 -46.58 2.72 11.38
N THR A 2 -46.74 1.67 12.15
CA THR A 2 -45.63 0.83 12.63
C THR A 2 -45.09 0.01 11.46
N PRO A 3 -43.77 -0.04 11.21
CA PRO A 3 -43.19 -0.89 10.18
C PRO A 3 -43.59 -2.36 10.41
N ILE A 4 -43.88 -3.07 9.32
CA ILE A 4 -44.22 -4.50 9.31
C ILE A 4 -43.05 -5.27 9.93
N ALA A 5 -43.32 -6.28 10.76
CA ALA A 5 -42.34 -6.97 11.61
C ALA A 5 -41.12 -7.58 10.88
N ASN A 6 -41.16 -7.67 9.54
CA ASN A 6 -40.12 -8.28 8.71
C ASN A 6 -39.41 -7.24 7.82
N ASN A 7 -39.59 -5.94 8.08
CA ASN A 7 -39.00 -4.87 7.30
C ASN A 7 -37.51 -4.69 7.64
N THR A 8 -36.67 -5.48 6.99
CA THR A 8 -35.20 -5.46 7.12
C THR A 8 -34.60 -4.08 6.83
N ARG A 9 -35.27 -3.23 6.04
CA ARG A 9 -34.84 -1.84 5.78
C ARG A 9 -35.01 -0.94 7.00
N ALA A 10 -36.10 -1.10 7.75
CA ALA A 10 -36.34 -0.32 8.95
C ALA A 10 -35.36 -0.69 10.08
N ASP A 11 -35.01 -1.98 10.17
CA ASP A 11 -34.01 -2.46 11.12
C ASP A 11 -32.59 -2.00 10.75
N ALA A 12 -32.22 -2.10 9.47
CA ALA A 12 -30.95 -1.56 8.97
C ALA A 12 -30.84 -0.05 9.21
N ALA A 13 -31.90 0.73 8.95
CA ALA A 13 -31.91 2.17 9.21
C ALA A 13 -31.75 2.51 10.70
N ARG A 14 -32.32 1.71 11.60
CA ARG A 14 -32.16 1.86 13.06
C ARG A 14 -30.72 1.59 13.49
N VAL A 15 -30.11 0.53 12.97
CA VAL A 15 -28.71 0.17 13.25
C VAL A 15 -27.76 1.24 12.71
N MET A 16 -27.98 1.72 11.49
CA MET A 16 -27.18 2.79 10.88
C MET A 16 -27.31 4.11 11.64
N LYS A 17 -28.52 4.47 12.10
CA LYS A 17 -28.75 5.64 12.94
C LYS A 17 -28.09 5.55 14.31
N ALA A 18 -28.01 4.35 14.89
CA ALA A 18 -27.29 4.12 16.14
C ALA A 18 -25.77 4.27 15.98
N ALA A 19 -25.25 4.18 14.75
CA ALA A 19 -23.85 4.38 14.42
C ALA A 19 -23.52 5.79 13.88
N GLU A 20 -24.49 6.71 13.78
CA GLU A 20 -24.30 8.09 13.25
C GLU A 20 -23.27 8.93 14.01
N GLY A 21 -22.85 8.53 15.21
CA GLY A 21 -21.81 9.21 16.00
C GLY A 21 -20.43 8.55 15.99
N GLU A 22 -20.30 7.39 15.36
CA GLU A 22 -19.07 6.61 15.24
C GLU A 22 -18.68 6.58 13.76
N GLU A 23 -18.06 7.65 13.26
CA GLU A 23 -17.53 7.68 11.89
C GLU A 23 -16.03 7.35 11.86
N PRO A 24 -15.62 6.08 11.72
CA PRO A 24 -14.41 5.79 10.97
C PRO A 24 -14.75 6.00 9.49
N TRP A 25 -14.61 7.23 9.02
CA TRP A 25 -14.84 7.59 7.62
C TRP A 25 -13.76 6.94 6.75
N PHE A 26 -14.08 5.83 6.08
CA PHE A 26 -13.29 5.27 4.97
C PHE A 26 -13.88 5.66 3.59
N GLY A 27 -14.92 6.49 3.57
CA GLY A 27 -15.65 6.93 2.38
C GLY A 27 -16.27 5.78 1.55
N PRO A 28 -17.14 6.07 0.59
CA PRO A 28 -17.67 5.05 -0.33
C PRO A 28 -16.67 4.64 -1.43
N TYR A 29 -15.41 5.10 -1.34
CA TYR A 29 -14.43 5.10 -2.41
C TYR A 29 -13.55 3.84 -2.45
N TYR A 30 -13.05 3.39 -1.29
CA TYR A 30 -12.18 2.22 -1.21
C TYR A 30 -12.88 0.97 -1.72
N CYS A 31 -12.30 0.33 -2.75
CA CYS A 31 -12.92 -0.80 -3.46
C CYS A 31 -14.37 -0.56 -3.92
N GLY A 32 -14.78 0.70 -4.08
CA GLY A 32 -16.15 1.09 -4.40
C GLY A 32 -16.60 0.71 -5.81
N ALA A 33 -17.89 0.93 -6.09
CA ALA A 33 -18.49 0.78 -7.41
C ALA A 33 -19.54 1.87 -7.68
N GLY A 34 -19.70 2.25 -8.94
CA GLY A 34 -20.64 3.29 -9.38
C GLY A 34 -20.02 4.67 -9.55
N ALA A 35 -20.66 5.49 -10.40
CA ALA A 35 -20.14 6.79 -10.83
C ALA A 35 -20.04 7.85 -9.71
N HIS A 36 -20.74 7.64 -8.59
CA HIS A 36 -20.70 8.54 -7.43
C HIS A 36 -19.48 8.31 -6.53
N SER A 37 -18.77 7.19 -6.72
CA SER A 37 -17.66 6.77 -5.83
C SER A 37 -16.37 6.41 -6.56
N VAL A 38 -16.44 6.12 -7.87
CA VAL A 38 -15.29 5.60 -8.61
C VAL A 38 -14.99 6.45 -9.82
N PHE A 39 -13.83 7.08 -9.80
CA PHE A 39 -13.36 7.99 -10.83
C PHE A 39 -12.15 7.38 -11.54
N GLY A 40 -12.16 7.33 -12.87
CA GLY A 40 -11.00 6.87 -13.66
C GLY A 40 -10.84 5.36 -13.85
N ARG A 41 -11.85 4.53 -13.52
CA ARG A 41 -11.78 3.06 -13.67
C ARG A 41 -11.35 2.62 -15.08
N ILE A 42 -11.84 3.29 -16.13
CA ILE A 42 -11.49 2.95 -17.51
C ILE A 42 -9.99 3.08 -17.80
N ILE A 43 -9.32 4.05 -17.18
CA ILE A 43 -7.87 4.26 -17.28
C ILE A 43 -7.13 3.12 -16.58
N VAL A 44 -7.57 2.76 -15.38
CA VAL A 44 -6.94 1.70 -14.58
C VAL A 44 -7.14 0.32 -15.23
N ASP A 45 -8.32 0.04 -15.76
CA ASP A 45 -8.59 -1.20 -16.50
C ASP A 45 -7.74 -1.28 -17.79
N ALA A 46 -7.56 -0.15 -18.50
CA ALA A 46 -6.69 -0.08 -19.67
C ALA A 46 -5.22 -0.30 -19.30
N HIS A 47 -4.73 0.36 -18.24
CA HIS A 47 -3.38 0.17 -17.71
C HIS A 47 -3.12 -1.27 -17.27
N TYR A 48 -4.08 -1.89 -16.56
CA TYR A 48 -3.97 -3.27 -16.11
C TYR A 48 -3.83 -4.24 -17.28
N ARG A 49 -4.67 -4.09 -18.31
CA ARG A 49 -4.60 -4.91 -19.53
C ARG A 49 -3.31 -4.67 -20.32
N ALA A 50 -2.88 -3.41 -20.46
CA ALA A 50 -1.63 -3.07 -21.14
C ALA A 50 -0.41 -3.64 -20.41
N SER A 51 -0.41 -3.60 -19.07
CA SER A 51 0.64 -4.16 -18.22
C SER A 51 0.72 -5.68 -18.38
N LEU A 52 -0.43 -6.38 -18.33
CA LEU A 52 -0.49 -7.83 -18.60
C LEU A 52 0.03 -8.18 -20.00
N TYR A 53 -0.37 -7.43 -21.02
CA TYR A 53 0.09 -7.63 -22.40
C TYR A 53 1.61 -7.43 -22.54
N ALA A 54 2.17 -6.43 -21.86
CA ALA A 54 3.60 -6.14 -21.85
C ALA A 54 4.43 -7.16 -21.04
N GLY A 55 3.79 -8.13 -20.39
CA GLY A 55 4.47 -9.12 -19.55
C GLY A 55 4.85 -8.59 -18.17
N ILE A 56 4.27 -7.47 -17.73
CA ILE A 56 4.45 -7.01 -16.35
C ILE A 56 3.78 -8.02 -15.43
N ASN A 57 4.53 -8.52 -14.44
CA ASN A 57 4.03 -9.35 -13.35
C ASN A 57 3.12 -8.56 -12.38
N ILE A 58 1.99 -8.07 -12.88
CA ILE A 58 0.98 -7.35 -12.13
C ILE A 58 0.03 -8.36 -11.48
N SER A 59 -0.20 -8.23 -10.17
CA SER A 59 -0.97 -9.20 -9.37
C SER A 59 -2.35 -8.71 -8.95
N GLY A 60 -2.63 -7.41 -9.10
CA GLY A 60 -3.94 -6.86 -8.78
C GLY A 60 -4.05 -5.35 -8.99
N ILE A 61 -5.27 -4.85 -8.81
CA ILE A 61 -5.64 -3.43 -8.78
C ILE A 61 -6.79 -3.22 -7.78
N ASN A 62 -6.87 -2.04 -7.17
CA ASN A 62 -8.02 -1.61 -6.38
C ASN A 62 -8.18 -0.10 -6.36
N ALA A 63 -9.41 0.38 -6.18
CA ALA A 63 -9.65 1.78 -5.84
C ALA A 63 -9.22 2.02 -4.39
N GLU A 64 -8.54 3.12 -4.13
CA GLU A 64 -8.04 3.50 -2.81
C GLU A 64 -8.99 4.42 -2.04
N VAL A 65 -8.64 4.76 -0.81
CA VAL A 65 -9.49 5.52 0.11
C VAL A 65 -9.80 6.94 -0.39
N MET A 66 -8.85 7.62 -1.04
CA MET A 66 -9.09 8.95 -1.59
C MET A 66 -9.78 8.86 -2.98
N PRO A 67 -10.82 9.68 -3.28
CA PRO A 67 -11.45 9.73 -4.59
C PRO A 67 -10.45 9.92 -5.73
N GLY A 68 -10.48 9.01 -6.71
CA GLY A 68 -9.56 9.03 -7.84
C GLY A 68 -8.14 8.53 -7.53
N GLN A 69 -7.88 8.08 -6.29
CA GLN A 69 -6.68 7.33 -5.93
C GLN A 69 -6.88 5.85 -6.26
N TRP A 70 -5.82 5.23 -6.77
CA TRP A 70 -5.83 3.83 -7.17
C TRP A 70 -4.50 3.18 -6.78
N GLU A 71 -4.56 1.86 -6.57
CA GLU A 71 -3.41 1.01 -6.34
C GLU A 71 -3.36 -0.09 -7.41
N TYR A 72 -2.13 -0.47 -7.77
CA TYR A 72 -1.83 -1.70 -8.49
C TYR A 72 -0.63 -2.37 -7.83
N GLN A 73 -0.59 -3.70 -7.84
CA GLN A 73 0.48 -4.46 -7.23
C GLN A 73 1.36 -5.12 -8.29
N VAL A 74 2.68 -4.93 -8.18
CA VAL A 74 3.68 -5.61 -9.02
C VAL A 74 4.41 -6.65 -8.17
N GLY A 75 4.50 -7.86 -8.68
CA GLY A 75 5.19 -8.98 -8.07
C GLY A 75 4.26 -10.10 -7.58
N PRO A 76 4.84 -11.16 -6.98
CA PRO A 76 6.22 -11.22 -6.49
C PRO A 76 7.27 -11.34 -7.62
N CYS A 77 8.32 -10.50 -7.58
CA CYS A 77 9.46 -10.53 -8.51
C CYS A 77 10.75 -10.87 -7.77
N THR A 78 11.79 -11.32 -8.49
CA THR A 78 13.09 -11.66 -7.88
C THR A 78 14.16 -10.63 -8.24
N GLY A 79 14.81 -10.05 -7.23
CA GLY A 79 15.93 -9.14 -7.43
C GLY A 79 15.56 -7.90 -8.26
N ILE A 80 16.33 -7.63 -9.31
CA ILE A 80 16.23 -6.41 -10.13
C ILE A 80 14.88 -6.28 -10.85
N GLU A 81 14.24 -7.41 -11.17
CA GLU A 81 12.95 -7.46 -11.89
C GLU A 81 11.86 -6.65 -11.18
N SER A 82 11.89 -6.56 -9.85
CA SER A 82 10.90 -5.74 -9.11
C SER A 82 10.96 -4.27 -9.54
N GLY A 83 12.17 -3.73 -9.70
CA GLY A 83 12.38 -2.35 -10.16
C GLY A 83 12.06 -2.17 -11.63
N ASP A 84 12.50 -3.09 -12.49
CA ASP A 84 12.25 -3.04 -13.93
C ASP A 84 10.75 -3.04 -14.23
N HIS A 85 10.01 -3.95 -13.61
CA HIS A 85 8.56 -4.07 -13.80
C HIS A 85 7.79 -2.87 -13.24
N LEU A 86 8.22 -2.30 -12.10
CA LEU A 86 7.54 -1.12 -11.56
C LEU A 86 7.79 0.12 -12.44
N TRP A 87 9.01 0.34 -12.91
CA TRP A 87 9.29 1.47 -13.81
C TRP A 87 8.54 1.34 -15.13
N MET A 88 8.51 0.16 -15.73
CA MET A 88 7.77 -0.06 -16.97
C MET A 88 6.26 0.08 -16.77
N SER A 89 5.71 -0.40 -15.65
CA SER A 89 4.28 -0.21 -15.37
C SER A 89 3.91 1.26 -15.11
N ARG A 90 4.79 2.05 -14.47
CA ARG A 90 4.63 3.51 -14.35
C ARG A 90 4.67 4.21 -15.71
N TYR A 91 5.58 3.81 -16.60
CA TYR A 91 5.65 4.33 -17.95
C TYR A 91 4.36 4.03 -18.72
N ILE A 92 3.88 2.79 -18.70
CA ILE A 92 2.62 2.40 -19.34
C ILE A 92 1.45 3.23 -18.78
N LEU A 93 1.40 3.47 -17.46
CA LEU A 93 0.35 4.29 -16.86
C LEU A 93 0.37 5.71 -17.40
N LEU A 94 1.54 6.34 -17.53
CA LEU A 94 1.69 7.66 -18.15
C LEU A 94 1.15 7.66 -19.59
N ARG A 95 1.53 6.66 -20.40
CA ARG A 95 1.07 6.53 -21.79
C ARG A 95 -0.45 6.38 -21.88
N VAL A 96 -1.03 5.55 -21.03
CA VAL A 96 -2.49 5.37 -20.97
C VAL A 96 -3.16 6.67 -20.52
N CYS A 97 -2.66 7.34 -19.49
CA CYS A 97 -3.21 8.63 -19.03
C CYS A 97 -3.22 9.70 -20.13
N GLU A 98 -2.19 9.75 -20.99
CA GLU A 98 -2.16 10.64 -22.17
C GLU A 98 -3.32 10.37 -23.13
N ASP A 99 -3.64 9.11 -23.43
CA ASP A 99 -4.74 8.74 -24.34
C ASP A 99 -6.13 9.17 -23.79
N PHE A 100 -6.27 9.25 -22.47
CA PHE A 100 -7.48 9.71 -21.80
C PHE A 100 -7.47 11.19 -21.42
N GLY A 101 -6.40 11.94 -21.72
CA GLY A 101 -6.29 13.36 -21.44
C GLY A 101 -6.26 13.70 -19.94
N VAL A 102 -5.69 12.82 -19.11
CA VAL A 102 -5.55 13.05 -17.65
C VAL A 102 -4.09 12.93 -17.21
N ASN A 103 -3.78 13.40 -16.01
CA ASN A 103 -2.46 13.24 -15.40
C ASN A 103 -2.51 12.23 -14.24
N VAL A 104 -1.39 11.52 -14.04
CA VAL A 104 -1.12 10.76 -12.81
C VAL A 104 -0.13 11.55 -11.95
N SER A 105 -0.33 11.53 -10.63
CA SER A 105 0.62 12.08 -9.66
C SER A 105 1.13 10.98 -8.75
N TRP A 106 2.44 10.97 -8.50
CA TRP A 106 3.09 10.13 -7.50
C TRP A 106 3.41 10.91 -6.22
N ASP A 107 2.85 12.12 -6.04
CA ASP A 107 3.07 12.89 -4.82
C ASP A 107 2.54 12.10 -3.60
N PRO A 108 3.34 11.93 -2.52
CA PRO A 108 2.90 11.16 -1.34
C PRO A 108 1.73 11.79 -0.58
N LYS A 109 1.46 13.08 -0.77
CA LYS A 109 0.34 13.80 -0.17
C LYS A 109 -0.21 14.81 -1.20
N PRO A 110 -0.96 14.33 -2.20
CA PRO A 110 -1.39 15.17 -3.32
C PRO A 110 -2.41 16.23 -2.89
N ILE A 111 -3.25 15.91 -1.88
CA ILE A 111 -4.23 16.82 -1.29
C ILE A 111 -3.89 17.00 0.20
N PRO A 112 -3.63 18.24 0.67
CA PRO A 112 -3.47 18.52 2.09
C PRO A 112 -4.74 18.24 2.91
N GLY A 113 -4.59 18.09 4.24
CA GLY A 113 -5.71 17.87 5.15
C GLY A 113 -6.04 16.39 5.37
N ASP A 114 -7.31 16.11 5.64
CA ASP A 114 -7.84 14.83 6.10
C ASP A 114 -8.06 13.79 4.99
N TRP A 115 -7.21 13.85 3.95
CA TRP A 115 -7.22 12.91 2.83
C TRP A 115 -6.06 11.93 2.95
N ASN A 116 -6.24 10.68 2.55
CA ASN A 116 -5.16 9.71 2.57
C ASN A 116 -3.97 10.16 1.70
N GLY A 117 -2.76 9.82 2.14
CA GLY A 117 -1.58 9.94 1.28
C GLY A 117 -1.43 8.73 0.37
N ALA A 118 -0.45 8.79 -0.54
CA ALA A 118 -0.11 7.71 -1.45
C ALA A 118 1.26 7.11 -1.06
N GLY A 119 1.26 5.83 -0.69
CA GLY A 119 2.46 5.06 -0.37
C GLY A 119 2.87 4.12 -1.51
N CYS A 120 4.01 3.47 -1.37
CA CYS A 120 4.43 2.34 -2.19
C CYS A 120 4.88 1.20 -1.27
N HIS A 121 3.91 0.56 -0.60
CA HIS A 121 4.21 -0.50 0.35
C HIS A 121 5.02 -1.62 -0.31
N THR A 122 6.12 -2.00 0.31
CA THR A 122 7.07 -2.97 -0.27
C THR A 122 7.04 -4.27 0.53
N ASN A 123 6.53 -5.33 -0.08
CA ASN A 123 6.55 -6.67 0.49
C ASN A 123 7.91 -7.33 0.22
N TYR A 124 8.53 -7.91 1.24
CA TYR A 124 9.87 -8.48 1.12
C TYR A 124 10.00 -9.81 1.86
N SER A 125 10.68 -10.77 1.21
CA SER A 125 11.10 -12.02 1.84
C SER A 125 12.38 -12.58 1.20
N THR A 126 13.18 -13.27 2.01
CA THR A 126 14.25 -14.15 1.52
C THR A 126 13.77 -15.60 1.48
N LYS A 127 14.55 -16.50 0.89
CA LYS A 127 14.26 -17.95 0.93
C LYS A 127 14.10 -18.44 2.37
N ALA A 128 15.02 -18.06 3.27
CA ALA A 128 14.98 -18.45 4.68
C ALA A 128 13.74 -17.92 5.43
N MET A 129 13.20 -16.76 5.04
CA MET A 129 11.95 -16.25 5.62
C MET A 129 10.72 -17.06 5.21
N ARG A 130 10.75 -17.72 4.05
CA ARG A 130 9.63 -18.52 3.52
C ARG A 130 9.69 -19.99 3.92
N GLU A 131 10.78 -20.44 4.53
CA GLU A 131 10.99 -21.80 5.01
C GLU A 131 10.52 -21.97 6.45
N GLU A 132 10.51 -23.22 6.95
CA GLU A 132 10.08 -23.54 8.31
C GLU A 132 10.93 -22.79 9.35
N GLY A 133 10.30 -22.18 10.35
CA GLY A 133 10.96 -21.29 11.30
C GLY A 133 11.32 -19.90 10.75
N GLY A 134 10.84 -19.55 9.55
CA GLY A 134 11.16 -18.30 8.86
C GLY A 134 10.75 -17.02 9.59
N MET A 135 9.82 -17.10 10.55
CA MET A 135 9.43 -15.97 11.41
C MET A 135 10.62 -15.38 12.16
N ALA A 136 11.55 -16.21 12.64
CA ALA A 136 12.75 -15.72 13.30
C ALA A 136 13.60 -14.85 12.35
N LYS A 137 13.66 -15.22 11.07
CA LYS A 137 14.36 -14.46 10.02
C LYS A 137 13.63 -13.19 9.63
N ILE A 138 12.29 -13.18 9.67
CA ILE A 138 11.49 -11.97 9.50
C ILE A 138 11.81 -10.98 10.63
N ILE A 139 11.77 -11.41 11.89
CA ILE A 139 12.05 -10.55 13.04
C ILE A 139 13.49 -10.03 13.00
N GLU A 140 14.47 -10.90 12.70
CA GLU A 140 15.87 -10.51 12.53
C GLU A 140 16.05 -9.39 11.51
N ALA A 141 15.42 -9.51 10.34
CA ALA A 141 15.47 -8.47 9.31
C ALA A 141 14.79 -7.17 9.76
N ILE A 142 13.66 -7.25 10.46
CA ILE A 142 12.95 -6.07 10.96
C ILE A 142 13.80 -5.30 11.99
N GLU A 143 14.50 -5.99 12.89
CA GLU A 143 15.39 -5.34 13.85
C GLU A 143 16.59 -4.66 13.15
N LYS A 144 17.13 -5.24 12.07
CA LYS A 144 18.15 -4.56 11.24
C LYS A 144 17.58 -3.29 10.58
N MET A 145 16.37 -3.36 10.02
CA MET A 145 15.67 -2.22 9.40
C MET A 145 15.38 -1.09 10.40
N LYS A 146 15.14 -1.43 11.68
CA LYS A 146 14.94 -0.48 12.78
C LYS A 146 16.19 0.34 13.04
N LEU A 147 17.35 -0.30 13.12
CA LEU A 147 18.64 0.37 13.37
C LEU A 147 18.99 1.38 12.27
N LYS A 148 18.54 1.12 11.04
CA LYS A 148 18.77 1.96 9.86
C LYS A 148 17.57 2.84 9.50
N HIS A 149 16.59 3.02 10.39
CA HIS A 149 15.32 3.68 10.06
C HIS A 149 15.48 5.04 9.37
N LYS A 150 16.27 5.97 9.95
CA LYS A 150 16.50 7.31 9.38
C LYS A 150 17.10 7.26 7.98
N GLU A 151 18.02 6.33 7.81
CA GLU A 151 18.74 6.04 6.59
C GLU A 151 17.83 5.47 5.48
N HIS A 152 16.79 4.72 5.83
CA HIS A 152 15.74 4.30 4.89
C HIS A 152 14.81 5.46 4.55
N ILE A 153 14.33 6.20 5.56
CA ILE A 153 13.41 7.34 5.36
C ILE A 153 13.99 8.37 4.39
N ALA A 154 15.27 8.70 4.51
CA ALA A 154 15.95 9.63 3.61
C ALA A 154 15.95 9.18 2.13
N ALA A 155 15.84 7.87 1.88
CA ALA A 155 15.83 7.26 0.55
C ALA A 155 14.41 6.92 0.06
N TYR A 156 13.37 7.11 0.88
CA TYR A 156 12.02 6.57 0.67
C TYR A 156 11.07 7.54 -0.03
N GLY A 157 11.61 8.46 -0.83
CA GLY A 157 10.87 9.45 -1.61
C GLY A 157 10.74 10.81 -0.91
N THR A 158 10.69 11.88 -1.71
CA THR A 158 10.61 13.26 -1.23
C THR A 158 9.18 13.64 -0.86
N GLY A 159 8.99 14.55 0.11
CA GLY A 159 7.67 14.99 0.56
C GLY A 159 6.95 14.01 1.50
N ASN A 160 7.64 12.95 1.91
CA ASN A 160 7.08 11.86 2.72
C ASN A 160 6.70 12.31 4.14
N GLU A 161 7.30 13.38 4.65
CA GLU A 161 6.97 14.03 5.92
C GLU A 161 5.52 14.53 5.98
N ARG A 162 4.93 14.86 4.82
CA ARG A 162 3.51 15.25 4.72
C ARG A 162 2.55 14.06 4.80
N ARG A 163 3.07 12.84 4.59
CA ARG A 163 2.32 11.58 4.61
C ARG A 163 2.48 10.83 5.93
N LEU A 164 3.72 10.57 6.35
CA LEU A 164 4.08 9.77 7.53
C LEU A 164 3.92 10.58 8.83
N THR A 165 2.68 10.83 9.20
CA THR A 165 2.31 11.71 10.33
C THR A 165 1.82 10.96 11.57
N GLY A 166 1.71 9.62 11.49
CA GLY A 166 1.05 8.81 12.52
C GLY A 166 -0.48 8.73 12.37
N ARG A 167 -1.06 9.42 11.38
CA ARG A 167 -2.48 9.38 11.01
C ARG A 167 -2.67 8.67 9.67
N HIS A 168 -3.92 8.38 9.30
CA HIS A 168 -4.29 7.80 8.00
C HIS A 168 -3.52 6.52 7.64
N GLU A 169 -3.51 5.54 8.54
CA GLU A 169 -2.82 4.24 8.36
C GLU A 169 -1.31 4.32 8.11
N THR A 170 -0.64 5.34 8.66
CA THR A 170 0.82 5.46 8.63
C THR A 170 1.42 5.60 10.02
N ALA A 171 2.65 5.13 10.20
CA ALA A 171 3.47 5.49 11.35
C ALA A 171 4.01 6.92 11.21
N SER A 172 4.47 7.51 12.33
CA SER A 172 5.27 8.73 12.26
C SER A 172 6.58 8.48 11.52
N MET A 173 7.07 9.48 10.80
CA MET A 173 8.36 9.44 10.11
C MET A 173 9.56 9.34 11.07
N ASP A 174 9.39 9.76 12.32
CA ASP A 174 10.49 9.83 13.31
C ASP A 174 10.63 8.56 14.16
N THR A 175 9.58 7.73 14.20
CA THR A 175 9.54 6.54 15.04
C THR A 175 9.42 5.27 14.21
N PHE A 176 10.15 4.24 14.63
CA PHE A 176 10.04 2.92 14.03
C PHE A 176 9.19 2.02 14.91
N SER A 177 8.20 1.36 14.31
CA SER A 177 7.39 0.33 14.94
C SER A 177 7.11 -0.81 13.98
N TYR A 178 6.90 -2.01 14.51
CA TYR A 178 6.35 -3.12 13.76
C TYR A 178 5.30 -3.85 14.57
N GLY A 179 4.40 -4.55 13.88
CA GLY A 179 3.39 -5.36 14.55
C GLY A 179 2.65 -6.27 13.59
N VAL A 180 2.02 -7.30 14.16
CA VAL A 180 1.17 -8.19 13.37
C VAL A 180 -0.15 -7.51 13.08
N ALA A 181 -0.56 -7.52 11.80
CA ALA A 181 -1.79 -6.90 11.31
C ALA A 181 -1.92 -5.39 11.63
N ASN A 182 -0.85 -4.74 12.09
CA ASN A 182 -0.89 -3.34 12.50
C ASN A 182 -0.62 -2.43 11.29
N ARG A 183 -1.68 -1.84 10.75
CA ARG A 183 -1.58 -0.88 9.63
C ARG A 183 -0.95 0.46 10.04
N GLY A 184 -0.98 0.83 11.32
CA GLY A 184 -0.33 2.04 11.83
C GLY A 184 1.16 1.87 12.14
N ALA A 185 1.72 0.67 11.93
CA ALA A 185 3.13 0.41 12.15
C ALA A 185 3.98 0.77 10.92
N SER A 186 5.27 1.01 11.13
CA SER A 186 6.22 1.22 10.03
C SER A 186 6.38 -0.04 9.17
N ILE A 187 6.48 -1.20 9.82
CA ILE A 187 6.51 -2.51 9.17
C ILE A 187 5.35 -3.38 9.68
N ARG A 188 4.60 -3.98 8.78
CA ARG A 188 3.51 -4.89 9.11
C ARG A 188 3.92 -6.34 8.83
N ILE A 189 3.68 -7.22 9.80
CA ILE A 189 3.73 -8.67 9.59
C ILE A 189 2.29 -9.12 9.28
N PRO A 190 2.02 -9.74 8.11
CA PRO A 190 0.69 -10.26 7.79
C PRO A 190 0.24 -11.36 8.77
N ARG A 191 -1.07 -11.46 9.04
CA ARG A 191 -1.64 -12.55 9.89
C ARG A 191 -1.31 -13.94 9.38
N VAL A 192 -1.27 -14.12 8.06
CA VAL A 192 -0.92 -15.40 7.43
C VAL A 192 0.54 -15.76 7.79
N ALA A 193 1.46 -14.80 7.74
CA ALA A 193 2.85 -15.05 8.08
C ALA A 193 3.04 -15.40 9.57
N GLU A 194 2.29 -14.72 10.45
CA GLU A 194 2.24 -15.06 11.88
C GLU A 194 1.71 -16.49 12.10
N ALA A 195 0.57 -16.82 11.50
CA ALA A 195 -0.10 -18.11 11.67
C ALA A 195 0.74 -19.28 11.13
N GLU A 196 1.44 -19.09 10.02
CA GLU A 196 2.29 -20.12 9.40
C GLU A 196 3.72 -20.15 9.95
N GLY A 197 4.10 -19.17 10.77
CA GLY A 197 5.47 -19.06 11.29
C GLY A 197 6.54 -18.77 10.23
N LYS A 198 6.14 -18.32 9.03
CA LYS A 198 7.01 -18.02 7.86
C LYS A 198 6.28 -17.15 6.84
N GLY A 199 7.01 -16.52 5.92
CA GLY A 199 6.43 -15.71 4.84
C GLY A 199 7.24 -14.47 4.51
N TYR A 200 6.60 -13.30 4.66
CA TYR A 200 7.13 -11.99 4.29
C TYR A 200 6.72 -10.91 5.30
N PHE A 201 7.33 -9.74 5.22
CA PHE A 201 6.84 -8.52 5.87
C PHE A 201 6.57 -7.41 4.85
N GLU A 202 5.77 -6.42 5.24
CA GLU A 202 5.40 -5.25 4.43
C GLU A 202 6.04 -3.99 5.04
N ASP A 203 6.98 -3.36 4.34
CA ASP A 203 7.47 -2.02 4.70
C ASP A 203 6.51 -0.95 4.16
N ARG A 204 5.85 -0.22 5.05
CA ARG A 204 4.79 0.76 4.71
C ARG A 204 5.32 2.19 4.57
N ARG A 205 6.61 2.38 4.83
CA ARG A 205 7.26 3.69 4.84
C ARG A 205 7.61 4.28 3.46
N PRO A 206 7.84 3.52 2.37
CA PRO A 206 8.13 4.14 1.08
C PRO A 206 6.95 4.97 0.57
N ALA A 207 7.25 6.16 0.07
CA ALA A 207 6.28 7.03 -0.60
C ALA A 207 5.93 6.50 -2.01
N SER A 208 4.81 6.94 -2.55
CA SER A 208 4.38 6.60 -3.93
C SER A 208 5.35 7.08 -5.02
N ASN A 209 6.13 8.15 -4.79
CA ASN A 209 7.20 8.64 -5.68
C ASN A 209 8.56 7.97 -5.46
N MET A 210 8.66 6.95 -4.61
CA MET A 210 9.94 6.29 -4.36
C MET A 210 10.53 5.70 -5.66
N ASP A 211 11.86 5.66 -5.75
CA ASP A 211 12.57 4.93 -6.79
C ASP A 211 12.69 3.45 -6.37
N PRO A 212 12.10 2.50 -7.14
CA PRO A 212 12.13 1.10 -6.75
C PRO A 212 13.54 0.52 -6.68
N TYR A 213 14.49 0.99 -7.49
CA TYR A 213 15.87 0.49 -7.43
C TYR A 213 16.53 0.89 -6.11
N VAL A 214 16.28 2.12 -5.67
CA VAL A 214 16.79 2.63 -4.40
C VAL A 214 16.17 1.89 -3.22
N VAL A 215 14.85 1.75 -3.17
CA VAL A 215 14.16 1.10 -2.05
C VAL A 215 14.50 -0.38 -1.95
N THR A 216 14.44 -1.11 -3.07
CA THR A 216 14.76 -2.55 -3.09
C THR A 216 16.23 -2.79 -2.74
N GLY A 217 17.16 -2.00 -3.33
CA GLY A 217 18.58 -2.07 -3.02
C GLY A 217 18.87 -1.78 -1.55
N ARG A 218 18.20 -0.78 -0.96
CA ARG A 218 18.36 -0.43 0.46
C ARG A 218 17.90 -1.55 1.39
N ILE A 219 16.73 -2.16 1.11
CA ILE A 219 16.22 -3.30 1.88
C ILE A 219 17.20 -4.47 1.83
N ILE A 220 17.73 -4.80 0.65
CA ILE A 220 18.72 -5.88 0.49
C ILE A 220 20.02 -5.56 1.23
N LYS A 221 20.55 -4.33 1.08
CA LYS A 221 21.76 -3.89 1.77
C LYS A 221 21.64 -4.06 3.28
N THR A 222 20.51 -3.65 3.85
CA THR A 222 20.27 -3.71 5.30
C THR A 222 19.94 -5.10 5.82
N THR A 223 19.23 -5.93 5.05
CA THR A 223 18.74 -7.23 5.56
C THR A 223 19.66 -8.41 5.23
N ILE A 224 20.49 -8.29 4.19
CA ILE A 224 21.38 -9.37 3.72
C ILE A 224 22.86 -8.99 3.85
N LEU A 225 23.26 -7.81 3.36
CA LEU A 225 24.68 -7.47 3.23
C LEU A 225 25.28 -6.88 4.52
N ASP A 226 24.46 -6.44 5.48
CA ASP A 226 24.86 -5.79 6.73
C ASP A 226 25.83 -4.61 6.54
N GLU A 227 25.85 -4.03 5.35
CA GLU A 227 26.74 -2.93 5.03
C GLU A 227 26.27 -1.64 5.70
N ALA A 228 27.18 -1.03 6.45
CA ALA A 228 26.97 0.23 7.16
C ALA A 228 26.61 1.40 6.22
#